data_AF-A0A523QWM9-F1
#
_entry.id   AF-A0A523QWM9-F1
#
_cell.length_a   1.000
_cell.length_b   1.000
_cell.length_c   1.000
_cell.angle_alpha   90.00
_cell.angle_beta   90.00
_cell.angle_gamma   90.00
#
_symmetry.space_group_name_H-M   'P 1'
#
loop_
_entity.id
_entity.type
_entity.pdbx_description
1 polymer ?
#
loop_
_entity_poly.entity_id
_entity_poly.type
_entity_poly.pdbx_seq_one_letter_code
_entity_poly.pdbx_strand_id
1 'polypeptide(L)' 'RRWLKEGKKVKVRIRFRGRERDYPELAMEDLKEIADELQDVSVIEQRPSFEGRTLLMVLAPDTGKK' A
#
# COMPACT_ATOMS: atom_id res chain seq x y z
N ARG A 1 -9.23 -0.53 -5.59
CA ARG A 1 -9.80 0.39 -6.60
C ARG A 1 -11.11 1.08 -6.18
N ARG A 2 -12.21 0.36 -5.90
CA ARG A 2 -13.52 0.98 -5.57
C ARG A 2 -13.45 2.08 -4.49
N TRP A 3 -12.81 1.81 -3.35
CA TRP A 3 -12.69 2.80 -2.27
C TRP A 3 -11.94 4.08 -2.66
N LEU A 4 -10.88 3.95 -3.47
CA LEU A 4 -10.12 5.09 -3.98
C LEU A 4 -10.98 5.94 -4.92
N LYS A 5 -11.78 5.31 -5.79
CA LYS A 5 -12.76 6.02 -6.64
C LYS A 5 -13.88 6.70 -5.85
N GLU A 6 -14.23 6.16 -4.68
CA GLU A 6 -15.17 6.78 -3.73
C GLU A 6 -14.54 7.93 -2.91
N GLY A 7 -13.27 8.29 -3.16
CA GLY A 7 -12.58 9.33 -2.41
C GLY A 7 -12.11 8.90 -1.01
N LYS A 8 -11.99 7.60 -0.77
CA LYS A 8 -11.53 7.06 0.52
C LYS A 8 -10.06 6.70 0.46
N LYS A 9 -9.33 7.03 1.53
CA LYS A 9 -7.95 6.58 1.74
C LYS A 9 -7.93 5.08 2.05
N VAL A 10 -6.92 4.39 1.53
CA VAL A 10 -6.73 2.95 1.72
C VAL A 10 -5.39 2.71 2.39
N LYS A 11 -5.41 2.03 3.53
CA LYS A 11 -4.19 1.56 4.22
C LYS A 11 -3.99 0.09 3.90
N VAL A 12 -2.92 -0.21 3.14
CA VAL A 12 -2.49 -1.58 2.84
C VAL A 12 -1.50 -2.00 3.91
N ARG A 13 -1.64 -3.21 4.45
CA ARG A 13 -0.77 -3.70 5.52
C ARG A 13 -0.53 -5.19 5.42
N ILE A 14 0.75 -5.55 5.33
CA ILE A 14 1.25 -6.93 5.25
C ILE A 14 1.75 -7.31 6.64
N ARG A 15 1.13 -8.32 7.24
CA ARG A 15 1.52 -8.81 8.57
C ARG A 15 2.39 -10.06 8.40
N PHE A 16 3.63 -9.98 8.87
CA PHE A 16 4.53 -11.14 8.90
C PHE A 16 4.16 -12.05 10.07
N ARG A 17 3.97 -13.35 9.83
CA ARG A 17 3.73 -14.39 10.84
C ARG A 17 4.91 -15.37 10.87
N GLY A 18 5.36 -15.77 12.06
CA GLY A 18 6.41 -16.80 12.21
C GLY A 18 7.76 -16.40 11.60
N ARG A 19 8.31 -17.26 10.72
CA ARG A 19 9.59 -17.07 10.00
C ARG A 19 9.49 -16.17 8.76
N GLU A 20 8.34 -15.56 8.50
CA GLU A 20 8.15 -14.65 7.34
C GLU A 20 8.92 -13.32 7.48
N ARG A 21 9.61 -13.06 8.60
CA ARG A 21 10.48 -11.88 8.75
C ARG A 21 11.72 -11.93 7.85
N ASP A 22 12.00 -13.08 7.23
CA ASP A 22 13.18 -13.28 6.40
C ASP A 22 13.04 -12.67 4.98
N TYR A 23 11.82 -12.31 4.55
CA TYR A 23 11.56 -11.76 3.20
C TYR A 23 10.80 -10.41 3.23
N PRO A 24 11.36 -9.38 3.89
CA PRO A 24 10.80 -8.02 3.85
C PRO A 24 10.82 -7.44 2.42
N GLU A 25 11.77 -7.88 1.59
CA GLU A 25 11.96 -7.44 0.22
C GLU A 25 10.78 -7.84 -0.68
N LEU A 26 10.28 -9.08 -0.52
CA LEU A 26 9.12 -9.56 -1.26
C LEU A 26 7.86 -8.76 -0.92
N ALA A 27 7.64 -8.48 0.37
CA ALA A 27 6.52 -7.64 0.81
C ALA A 27 6.65 -6.19 0.32
N MET A 28 7.88 -5.67 0.16
CA MET A 28 8.13 -4.35 -0.41
C MET A 28 7.81 -4.33 -1.91
N GLU A 29 8.18 -5.39 -2.62
CA GLU A 29 7.87 -5.59 -4.04
C GLU A 29 6.35 -5.67 -4.26
N ASP A 30 5.64 -6.49 -3.48
CA ASP A 30 4.18 -6.60 -3.52
C ASP A 30 3.49 -5.23 -3.34
N LEU A 31 3.95 -4.43 -2.35
CA LEU A 31 3.39 -3.09 -2.13
C LEU A 31 3.70 -2.14 -3.28
N LYS A 32 4.87 -2.28 -3.90
CA LYS A 32 5.27 -1.48 -5.06
C LYS A 32 4.42 -1.83 -6.28
N GLU A 33 4.18 -3.11 -6.56
CA GLU A 33 3.28 -3.56 -7.62
C GLU A 33 1.86 -3.05 -7.40
N ILE A 34 1.33 -3.15 -6.17
CA ILE A 34 0.01 -2.60 -5.83
C ILE A 34 -0.04 -1.09 -6.05
N ALA A 35 1.02 -0.35 -5.72
CA ALA A 35 1.06 1.09 -5.94
C ALA A 35 1.10 1.45 -7.43
N ASP A 36 1.86 0.70 -8.23
CA ASP A 36 1.98 0.88 -9.68
C ASP A 36 0.64 0.60 -10.38
N GLU A 37 -0.01 -0.52 -10.04
CA GLU A 37 -1.33 -0.88 -10.56
C GLU A 37 -2.45 0.12 -10.20
N LEU A 38 -2.26 0.89 -9.13
CA LEU A 38 -3.25 1.86 -8.63
C LEU A 38 -2.85 3.31 -8.88
N GLN A 39 -1.74 3.56 -9.59
CA GLN A 39 -1.27 4.91 -9.92
C GLN A 39 -2.29 5.69 -10.78
N ASP A 40 -3.18 5.00 -11.47
CA ASP A 40 -4.23 5.60 -12.29
C ASP A 40 -5.35 6.30 -11.48
N VAL A 41 -5.56 5.86 -10.22
CA VAL A 41 -6.64 6.33 -9.34
C VAL A 41 -6.17 6.75 -7.94
N SER A 42 -4.88 6.65 -7.65
CA SER A 42 -4.33 6.94 -6.33
C SER A 42 -2.93 7.50 -6.35
N VAL A 43 -2.59 8.20 -5.27
CA VAL A 43 -1.27 8.72 -4.97
C VAL A 43 -0.75 8.11 -3.68
N ILE A 44 0.57 7.89 -3.60
CA ILE A 44 1.21 7.41 -2.37
C ILE A 44 1.23 8.54 -1.34
N GLU A 45 0.38 8.45 -0.32
CA GLU A 45 0.36 9.40 0.80
C GLU A 45 1.45 9.04 1.83
N GLN A 46 1.65 7.75 2.07
CA GLN A 46 2.68 7.25 2.97
C GLN A 46 3.39 6.06 2.32
N ARG A 47 4.70 6.20 2.13
CA ARG A 47 5.56 5.14 1.61
C ARG A 47 5.52 3.90 2.53
N PRO A 48 5.80 2.70 1.99
CA PRO A 48 5.94 1.49 2.78
C PRO A 48 6.87 1.67 3.98
N SER A 49 6.38 1.40 5.18
CA SER A 49 7.15 1.51 6.42
C SER A 49 6.85 0.36 7.38
N PHE A 50 7.86 -0.06 8.13
CA PHE A 50 7.73 -1.12 9.11
C PHE A 50 7.16 -0.59 10.43
N GLU A 51 6.04 -1.15 10.86
CA GLU A 51 5.44 -0.94 12.17
C GLU A 51 5.42 -2.30 12.92
N GLY A 52 6.50 -2.53 13.68
CA GLY A 52 6.71 -3.74 14.47
C GLY A 52 6.91 -5.01 13.61
N ARG A 53 5.82 -5.75 13.41
CA ARG A 53 5.77 -6.98 12.56
C ARG A 53 4.85 -6.81 11.35
N THR A 54 4.56 -5.57 10.98
CA THR A 54 3.68 -5.23 9.87
C THR A 54 4.40 -4.24 8.97
N LEU A 55 4.35 -4.44 7.65
CA LEU A 55 4.71 -3.43 6.67
C LEU A 55 3.43 -2.73 6.23
N LEU A 56 3.40 -1.40 6.25
CA LEU A 56 2.21 -0.61 5.92
C LEU A 56 2.50 0.41 4.82
N MET A 57 1.51 0.66 3.97
CA MET A 57 1.51 1.72 2.97
C MET A 57 0.14 2.40 2.98
N VAL A 58 0.11 3.72 2.75
CA VAL A 58 -1.16 4.46 2.63
C VAL A 58 -1.26 5.06 1.24
N LEU A 59 -2.36 4.72 0.57
CA LEU A 59 -2.76 5.28 -0.71
C LEU A 59 -3.91 6.26 -0.48
N ALA A 60 -3.75 7.46 -1.01
CA ALA A 60 -4.81 8.46 -1.07
C ALA A 60 -5.46 8.44 -2.46
N PRO A 61 -6.76 8.71 -2.57
CA PRO A 61 -7.43 8.82 -3.85
C PRO A 61 -6.87 10.00 -4.65
N ASP A 62 -6.60 9.81 -5.94
CA ASP A 62 -6.30 10.92 -6.84
C ASP A 62 -7.63 11.59 -7.26
N THR A 63 -8.15 12.45 -6.40
CA THR A 63 -9.38 13.20 -6.66
C THR A 63 -9.21 14.31 -7.70
N GLY A 64 -8.01 14.45 -8.30
CA GLY A 64 -7.70 15.44 -9.34
C GLY A 64 -8.25 15.11 -10.72
N LYS A 65 -8.74 13.89 -10.96
CA LYS A 65 -9.46 13.53 -12.18
C LYS A 65 -10.97 13.53 -11.95
N LYS A 66 -11.54 14.74 -11.90
CA LYS A 66 -12.97 14.96 -12.10
C LYS A 66 -13.18 15.86 -13.30
#